data_AF-A0A062VD40-F1
#
_entry.id   AF-A0A062VD40-F1
#
_cell.length_a   1.000
_cell.length_b   1.000
_cell.length_c   1.000
_cell.angle_alpha   90.00
_cell.angle_beta   90.00
_cell.angle_gamma   90.00
#
_symmetry.space_group_name_H-M   'P 1'
#
loop_
_entity.id
_entity.type
_entity.pdbx_description
1 polymer ?
#
loop_
_entity_poly.entity_id
_entity_poly.type
_entity_poly.pdbx_seq_one_letter_code
_entity_poly.pdbx_strand_id
1 'polypeptide(L)' 'MDNRDVARSWFKKGNNDLIVAEHVLIMQNPPTDTICFHSQQAAEKYLKGFLAFHGKETPKIHDLEEFISACKEIDSE' A
#
# COMPACT_ATOMS: atom_id res chain seq x y z
N MET A 1 -19.77 7.15 0.80
CA MET A 1 -18.50 7.23 1.55
C MET A 1 -17.61 8.19 0.76
N ASP A 2 -17.01 9.19 1.41
CA ASP A 2 -16.12 10.13 0.70
C ASP A 2 -14.88 9.38 0.21
N ASN A 3 -14.37 9.74 -0.97
CA ASN A 3 -13.11 9.24 -1.53
C ASN A 3 -11.95 9.40 -0.53
N ARG A 4 -11.99 10.47 0.28
CA ARG A 4 -11.01 10.70 1.35
C ARG A 4 -11.12 9.68 2.49
N ASP A 5 -12.32 9.22 2.82
CA ASP A 5 -12.51 8.19 3.85
C ASP A 5 -11.98 6.83 3.37
N VAL A 6 -12.22 6.52 2.09
CA VAL A 6 -11.68 5.31 1.44
C VAL A 6 -10.15 5.35 1.42
N ALA A 7 -9.56 6.49 1.01
CA ALA A 7 -8.13 6.70 1.04
C ALA A 7 -7.53 6.52 2.44
N ARG A 8 -8.13 7.15 3.47
CA ARG A 8 -7.69 6.99 4.87
C ARG A 8 -7.74 5.54 5.34
N SER A 9 -8.76 4.78 4.93
CA SER A 9 -8.86 3.36 5.26
C SER A 9 -7.70 2.56 4.65
N TRP A 10 -7.34 2.86 3.40
CA TRP A 10 -6.18 2.25 2.74
C TRP A 10 -4.86 2.63 3.40
N PHE A 11 -4.65 3.92 3.67
CA PHE A 11 -3.44 4.40 4.36
C PHE A 11 -3.30 3.79 5.75
N LYS A 12 -4.39 3.69 6.52
CA LYS A 12 -4.38 3.02 7.83
C LYS A 12 -3.92 1.55 7.71
N LYS A 13 -4.38 0.83 6.68
CA LYS A 13 -3.94 -0.55 6.46
C LYS A 13 -2.46 -0.60 6.07
N GLY A 14 -2.01 0.26 5.15
CA GLY A 14 -0.60 0.34 4.76
C GLY A 14 0.33 0.65 5.93
N ASN A 15 -0.08 1.57 6.82
CA ASN A 15 0.64 1.85 8.06
C ASN A 15 0.77 0.62 8.95
N ASN A 16 -0.30 -0.19 9.06
CA ASN A 16 -0.24 -1.41 9.88
C ASN A 16 0.75 -2.43 9.31
N ASP A 17 0.84 -2.60 7.98
CA ASP A 17 1.84 -3.49 7.40
C ASP A 17 3.26 -2.97 7.62
N LEU A 18 3.48 -1.66 7.50
CA LEU A 18 4.78 -1.05 7.76
C LEU A 18 5.21 -1.26 9.21
N ILE A 19 4.31 -1.03 10.18
CA ILE A 19 4.57 -1.28 11.61
C ILE A 19 4.96 -2.75 11.84
N VAL A 20 4.27 -3.71 11.19
CA VAL A 20 4.62 -5.13 11.31
C VAL A 20 6.01 -5.39 10.72
N ALA A 21 6.31 -4.89 9.52
CA ALA A 21 7.63 -5.06 8.90
C ALA A 21 8.75 -4.50 9.78
N GLU A 22 8.57 -3.30 10.35
CA GLU A 22 9.54 -2.65 11.24
C GLU A 22 9.74 -3.43 12.55
N HIS A 23 8.67 -3.92 13.16
CA HIS A 23 8.76 -4.73 14.39
C HIS A 23 9.42 -6.10 14.16
N VAL A 24 9.18 -6.73 13.01
CA VAL A 24 9.78 -8.02 12.67
C VAL A 24 11.27 -7.84 12.33
N LEU A 25 11.64 -6.73 11.70
CA LEU A 25 13.02 -6.42 11.30
C LEU A 25 14.01 -6.38 12.47
N ILE A 26 13.57 -5.96 13.66
CA ILE A 26 14.44 -5.82 14.84
C ILE A 26 14.65 -7.13 15.63
N MET A 27 14.06 -8.25 15.18
CA MET A 27 14.28 -9.54 15.81
C MET A 27 15.72 -10.03 15.60
N GLN A 28 16.24 -10.87 16.51
CA GLN A 28 17.61 -11.41 16.41
C GLN A 28 17.83 -12.24 15.14
N ASN A 29 16.80 -12.95 14.68
CA ASN A 29 16.78 -13.74 13.44
C ASN A 29 15.48 -13.44 12.69
N PRO A 30 15.40 -12.31 11.98
CA PRO A 30 14.15 -11.85 11.39
C PRO A 30 13.77 -12.72 10.17
N PRO A 31 12.51 -13.18 10.05
CA PRO A 31 12.01 -13.84 8.85
C PRO A 31 11.89 -12.82 7.70
N THR A 32 12.90 -12.78 6.82
CA THR A 32 13.01 -11.76 5.78
C THR A 32 11.90 -11.86 4.72
N ASP A 33 11.37 -13.06 4.47
CA ASP A 33 10.21 -13.29 3.62
C ASP A 33 8.96 -12.59 4.15
N THR A 34 8.74 -12.64 5.46
CA THR A 34 7.61 -11.96 6.13
C THR A 34 7.76 -10.44 6.05
N ILE A 35 8.99 -9.92 6.21
CA ILE A 35 9.28 -8.49 6.09
C ILE A 35 8.99 -8.01 4.66
N CYS A 36 9.48 -8.74 3.65
CA CYS A 36 9.24 -8.42 2.24
C CYS A 36 7.74 -8.44 1.90
N PHE A 37 7.00 -9.44 2.40
CA PHE A 37 5.56 -9.53 2.21
C PHE A 37 4.83 -8.29 2.76
N HIS A 38 5.09 -7.90 4.01
CA HIS A 38 4.46 -6.72 4.59
C HIS A 38 4.91 -5.41 3.93
N SER A 39 6.16 -5.33 3.48
CA SER A 39 6.66 -4.16 2.74
C SER A 39 5.93 -3.99 1.39
N GLN A 40 5.75 -5.08 0.63
CA GLN A 40 4.99 -5.06 -0.62
C GLN A 40 3.52 -4.68 -0.37
N GLN A 41 2.91 -5.26 0.67
CA GLN A 41 1.52 -4.98 1.03
C GLN A 41 1.32 -3.52 1.44
N ALA A 42 2.27 -2.94 2.19
CA ALA A 42 2.26 -1.52 2.54
C ALA A 42 2.24 -0.65 1.28
N ALA A 43 3.16 -0.90 0.33
CA ALA A 43 3.22 -0.18 -0.94
C ALA A 43 1.91 -0.29 -1.74
N GLU A 44 1.37 -1.51 -1.91
CA GLU A 44 0.09 -1.73 -2.59
C GLU A 44 -1.06 -0.93 -1.96
N LYS A 45 -1.15 -0.94 -0.63
CA LYS A 45 -2.20 -0.22 0.11
C LYS A 45 -2.05 1.29 0.02
N TYR A 46 -0.82 1.83 0.02
CA TYR A 46 -0.62 3.26 -0.19
C TYR A 46 -1.03 3.69 -1.61
N LEU A 47 -0.63 2.93 -2.64
CA LEU A 47 -1.03 3.22 -4.03
C LEU A 47 -2.56 3.16 -4.20
N LYS A 48 -3.23 2.16 -3.62
CA LYS A 48 -4.70 2.08 -3.58
C LYS A 48 -5.33 3.29 -2.88
N GLY A 49 -4.73 3.75 -1.79
CA GLY A 49 -5.18 4.94 -1.07
C GLY A 49 -5.01 6.22 -1.90
N PHE A 50 -3.91 6.34 -2.64
CA PHE A 50 -3.67 7.46 -3.57
C PHE A 50 -4.70 7.47 -4.70
N LEU A 51 -4.93 6.34 -5.38
CA LEU A 51 -5.96 6.22 -6.41
C LEU A 51 -7.35 6.60 -5.88
N ALA A 52 -7.72 6.06 -4.71
CA ALA A 52 -8.98 6.38 -4.06
C ALA A 52 -9.11 7.87 -3.71
N PHE A 53 -8.03 8.51 -3.23
CA PHE A 53 -8.01 9.93 -2.92
C PHE A 53 -8.32 10.80 -4.15
N HIS A 54 -7.82 10.39 -5.31
CA HIS A 54 -8.09 11.03 -6.61
C HIS A 54 -9.38 10.56 -7.28
N GLY A 55 -10.21 9.77 -6.60
CA GLY A 55 -11.50 9.30 -7.09
C GLY A 55 -11.44 8.26 -8.21
N LYS A 56 -10.28 7.60 -8.40
CA LYS A 56 -10.17 6.42 -9.25
C LYS A 56 -10.63 5.18 -8.49
N GLU A 57 -11.33 4.29 -9.18
CA GLU A 57 -11.62 2.96 -8.61
C GLU A 57 -10.30 2.19 -8.44
N THR A 58 -10.17 1.49 -7.32
CA THR A 58 -9.01 0.61 -7.09
C THR A 58 -9.24 -0.70 -7.84
N PRO A 59 -8.39 -1.06 -8.83
CA PRO A 59 -8.50 -2.32 -9.53
C PRO A 59 -8.54 -3.51 -8.56
N LYS A 60 -9.38 -4.52 -8.84
CA LYS A 60 -9.34 -5.82 -8.13
C LYS A 60 -8.22 -6.71 -8.69
N ILE A 61 -7.01 -6.15 -8.72
CA ILE A 61 -5.80 -6.79 -9.23
C ILE A 61 -4.78 -6.70 -8.08
N HIS A 62 -3.94 -7.71 -7.89
CA HIS A 62 -2.86 -7.69 -6.89
C HIS A 62 -1.51 -7.56 -7.60
N ASP A 63 -1.42 -6.58 -8.50
CA ASP A 63 -0.21 -6.31 -9.28
C ASP A 63 0.25 -4.86 -9.02
N LEU A 64 1.48 -4.74 -8.51
CA LEU A 64 2.06 -3.45 -8.17
C LEU A 64 2.33 -2.60 -9.42
N GLU A 65 2.70 -3.22 -10.54
CA GLU A 65 2.96 -2.52 -11.80
C GLU A 65 1.69 -1.85 -12.33
N GLU A 66 0.55 -2.54 -12.24
CA GLU A 66 -0.76 -1.99 -12.59
C GLU A 66 -1.14 -0.80 -11.71
N PHE A 67 -0.91 -0.90 -10.39
CA PHE A 67 -1.16 0.23 -9.49
C PHE A 67 -0.26 1.43 -9.79
N ILE A 68 1.03 1.20 -10.06
CA ILE A 68 1.97 2.26 -10.42
C ILE A 68 1.56 2.91 -11.74
N SER A 69 1.19 2.11 -12.75
CA SER A 69 0.72 2.62 -14.05
C SER A 69 -0.51 3.51 -13.88
N ALA A 70 -1.49 3.08 -13.09
CA ALA A 70 -2.68 3.88 -12.78
C ALA A 70 -2.34 5.16 -11.99
N CYS A 71 -1.36 5.11 -11.08
CA CYS A 71 -0.91 6.30 -10.37
C CYS A 71 -0.21 7.30 -11.31
N LYS A 72 0.55 6.80 -12.28
CA LYS A 72 1.24 7.61 -13.31
C LYS A 72 0.30 8.39 -14.21
N GLU A 73 -0.96 7.96 -14.35
CA GLU A 73 -1.99 8.75 -15.04
C GLU A 73 -2.39 10.02 -14.25
N ILE A 74 -2.11 10.07 -12.95
CA ILE A 74 -2.44 11.18 -12.05
C ILE A 74 -1.19 12.03 -11.75
N ASP A 75 -0.10 11.37 -11.39
CA ASP A 75 1.18 11.98 -11.02
C ASP A 75 2.32 11.17 -11.64
N SER A 76 3.10 11.81 -12.51
CA SER A 76 4.09 11.15 -13.37
C SER A 76 5.49 11.03 -12.77
N GLU A 77 5.71 11.55 -11.56
CA GLU A 77 6.99 11.43 -10.84
C GLU A 77 7.30 10.01 -10.34
#